data_AF-A0A1G0GU50-F1
#
_entry.id   AF-A0A1G0GU50-F1
#
_cell.length_a   1.000
_cell.length_b   1.000
_cell.length_c   1.000
_cell.angle_alpha   90.00
_cell.angle_beta   90.00
_cell.angle_gamma   90.00
#
_symmetry.space_group_name_H-M   'P 1'
#
loop_
_entity.id
_entity.type
_entity.pdbx_description
1 polymer ?
#
loop_
_entity_poly.entity_id
_entity_poly.type
_entity_poly.pdbx_seq_one_letter_code
_entity_poly.pdbx_strand_id
1 'polypeptide(L)'
;MVWLLSLELIKAGVIHMYRDIERNLLQWKNQHDPMPLLLRGARQVGKTFVVEQFGNAHFENMVTINFELQPEMIRCFDQLDPTEIINAI
;
A
#
# COMPACT_ATOMS: atom_id res chain seq x y z
N MET A 1 -13.31 32.78 21.03
CA MET A 1 -12.47 33.40 19.98
C MET A 1 -11.00 33.20 20.32
N VAL A 2 -10.56 31.95 20.51
CA VAL A 2 -9.16 31.56 20.74
C VAL A 2 -9.00 30.15 20.17
N TRP A 3 -9.11 30.00 18.85
CA TRP A 3 -8.88 28.71 18.16
C TRP A 3 -8.31 28.90 16.74
N LEU A 4 -7.57 29.98 16.46
CA LEU A 4 -7.03 30.24 15.12
C LEU A 4 -5.51 30.45 15.02
N LEU A 5 -4.75 30.36 16.12
CA LEU A 5 -3.30 30.63 16.10
C LEU A 5 -2.41 29.38 16.19
N SER A 6 -2.98 28.16 16.13
CA SER A 6 -2.19 26.91 16.22
C SER A 6 -2.04 26.16 14.89
N LEU A 7 -2.26 26.81 13.74
CA LEU A 7 -2.19 26.16 12.42
C LEU A 7 -1.08 26.67 11.50
N GLU A 8 -0.31 27.70 11.88
CA GLU A 8 0.73 28.26 11.01
C GLU A 8 2.15 27.71 11.25
N LEU A 9 2.39 26.89 12.29
CA LEU A 9 3.74 26.45 12.67
C LEU A 9 4.16 25.04 12.21
N ILE A 10 3.38 24.33 11.39
CA ILE A 10 3.74 22.97 10.90
C ILE A 10 4.39 22.98 9.49
N LYS A 11 4.54 24.13 8.84
CA LYS A 11 4.98 24.18 7.43
C LYS A 11 6.49 24.01 7.16
N ALA A 12 7.34 23.78 8.16
CA ALA A 12 8.80 23.76 7.97
C ALA A 12 9.50 22.40 8.22
N GLY A 13 8.76 21.30 8.37
CA GLY A 13 9.38 19.98 8.68
C GLY A 13 8.62 18.75 8.22
N VAL A 14 7.53 18.88 7.47
CA VAL A 14 6.83 17.72 6.89
C VAL A 14 7.51 17.37 5.58
N ILE A 15 8.50 16.48 5.62
CA ILE A 15 8.84 15.66 4.46
C ILE A 15 7.55 14.93 4.09
N HIS A 16 7.02 15.19 2.89
CA HIS A 16 5.76 14.62 2.43
C HIS A 16 5.93 13.12 2.14
N MET A 17 5.95 12.30 3.20
CA MET A 17 6.05 10.83 3.11
C MET A 17 5.06 10.24 2.09
N TYR A 18 3.86 10.82 2.01
CA TYR A 18 2.83 10.46 1.04
C TYR A 18 3.28 10.64 -0.42
N ARG A 19 3.93 11.76 -0.76
CA ARG A 19 4.33 12.07 -2.15
C ARG A 19 5.49 11.21 -2.63
N ASP A 20 6.41 10.84 -1.74
CA ASP A 20 7.58 10.06 -2.13
C ASP A 20 7.22 8.58 -2.33
N ILE A 21 6.43 7.99 -1.44
CA ILE A 21 6.01 6.59 -1.58
C ILE A 21 5.08 6.41 -2.79
N GLU A 22 4.13 7.33 -3.00
CA GLU A 22 3.20 7.30 -4.13
C GLU A 22 3.93 7.41 -5.47
N ARG A 23 4.97 8.26 -5.55
CA ARG A 23 5.81 8.35 -6.75
C ARG A 23 6.51 7.03 -7.05
N ASN A 24 7.08 6.37 -6.04
CA ASN A 24 7.72 5.07 -6.22
C ASN A 24 6.73 3.99 -6.67
N LEU A 25 5.53 3.97 -6.09
CA LEU A 25 4.46 3.05 -6.49
C LEU A 25 3.98 3.32 -7.92
N LEU A 26 3.86 4.59 -8.32
CA LEU A 26 3.47 4.96 -9.69
C LEU A 26 4.56 4.56 -10.70
N GLN A 27 5.82 4.78 -10.36
CA GLN A 27 6.95 4.33 -11.18
C GLN A 27 6.95 2.81 -11.35
N TRP A 28 6.76 2.07 -10.26
CA TRP A 28 6.64 0.61 -10.29
C TRP A 28 5.48 0.16 -11.19
N LYS A 29 4.27 0.70 -11.00
CA LYS A 29 3.09 0.36 -11.80
C LYS A 29 3.32 0.55 -13.31
N ASN A 30 4.11 1.56 -13.68
CA ASN A 30 4.37 1.90 -15.08
C ASN A 30 5.57 1.16 -15.70
N GLN A 31 6.19 0.22 -14.99
CA GLN A 31 7.22 -0.65 -15.56
C GLN A 31 6.61 -1.61 -16.58
N HIS A 32 7.39 -1.98 -17.60
CA HIS A 32 6.95 -2.92 -18.64
C HIS A 32 6.65 -4.31 -18.08
N ASP A 33 7.40 -4.72 -17.05
CA ASP A 33 7.23 -5.99 -16.34
C ASP A 33 7.43 -5.74 -14.82
N PRO A 34 6.37 -5.30 -14.12
CA PRO A 34 6.48 -4.88 -12.73
C PRO A 34 6.68 -6.08 -11.80
N MET A 35 7.86 -6.18 -11.20
CA MET A 35 8.16 -7.21 -10.21
C MET A 35 7.40 -6.98 -8.89
N PRO A 36 7.07 -8.03 -8.11
CA PRO A 36 6.43 -7.88 -6.80
C PRO A 36 7.21 -6.93 -5.86
N LEU A 37 6.48 -6.05 -5.16
CA LEU A 37 7.07 -5.09 -4.21
C LEU A 37 7.00 -5.59 -2.78
N LEU A 38 8.07 -5.33 -2.02
CA LEU A 38 8.12 -5.54 -0.58
C LEU A 38 8.21 -4.22 0.17
N LEU A 39 7.11 -3.80 0.80
CA LEU A 39 7.05 -2.55 1.56
C LEU A 39 7.47 -2.75 3.02
N ARG A 40 8.67 -2.29 3.38
CA ARG A 40 9.21 -2.38 4.75
C ARG A 40 9.18 -1.03 5.47
N GLY A 41 9.07 -1.06 6.80
CA GLY A 41 9.11 0.14 7.64
C GLY A 41 8.61 -0.14 9.05
N ALA A 42 8.71 0.84 9.95
CA ALA A 42 8.29 0.71 11.35
C ALA A 42 6.80 0.32 11.49
N ARG A 43 6.43 -0.26 12.64
CA ARG A 43 5.01 -0.55 12.96
C ARG A 43 4.23 0.76 13.02
N GLN A 44 2.96 0.75 12.57
CA GLN A 44 2.02 1.88 12.67
C GLN A 44 2.34 3.14 11.85
N VAL A 45 3.20 3.05 10.81
CA VAL A 45 3.52 4.18 9.93
C VAL A 45 2.57 4.37 8.73
N GLY A 46 1.46 3.63 8.67
CA GLY A 46 0.46 3.78 7.60
C GLY A 46 0.76 3.04 6.29
N LYS A 47 1.59 1.98 6.31
CA LYS A 47 1.91 1.18 5.10
C LYS A 47 0.66 0.61 4.42
N THR A 48 -0.21 -0.06 5.19
CA THR A 48 -1.48 -0.62 4.69
C THR A 48 -2.34 0.45 4.04
N PHE A 49 -2.52 1.58 4.72
CA PHE A 49 -3.30 2.71 4.23
C PHE A 49 -2.81 3.20 2.87
N VAL A 50 -1.49 3.40 2.70
CA VAL A 50 -0.92 3.87 1.43
C VAL A 50 -1.16 2.87 0.30
N VAL A 51 -0.97 1.57 0.54
CA VAL A 51 -1.17 0.53 -0.49
C VAL A 51 -2.64 0.43 -0.89
N GLU A 52 -3.57 0.48 0.07
CA GLU A 52 -5.00 0.45 -0.21
C GLU A 52 -5.47 1.70 -0.97
N GLN A 53 -5.04 2.89 -0.56
CA GLN A 53 -5.38 4.13 -1.28
C GLN A 53 -4.82 4.11 -2.71
N PHE A 54 -3.56 3.72 -2.89
CA PHE A 54 -2.96 3.60 -4.22
C PHE A 54 -3.66 2.54 -5.08
N GLY A 55 -3.97 1.37 -4.50
CA GLY A 55 -4.68 0.28 -5.13
C GLY A 55 -6.03 0.75 -5.70
N ASN A 56 -6.86 1.33 -4.83
CA ASN A 56 -8.19 1.85 -5.20
C ASN A 56 -8.15 2.97 -6.25
N ALA A 57 -7.10 3.79 -6.26
CA ALA A 57 -6.97 4.90 -7.19
C ALA A 57 -6.46 4.50 -8.58
N HIS A 58 -5.74 3.36 -8.70
CA HIS A 58 -4.98 3.03 -9.89
C HIS A 58 -5.28 1.65 -10.51
N PHE A 59 -6.04 0.80 -9.84
CA PHE A 59 -6.44 -0.52 -10.33
C PHE A 59 -7.96 -0.67 -10.25
N GLU A 60 -8.54 -1.31 -11.26
CA GLU A 60 -9.98 -1.59 -11.29
C GLU A 60 -10.37 -2.61 -10.22
N ASN A 61 -9.50 -3.59 -9.97
CA ASN A 61 -9.72 -4.67 -9.02
C ASN A 61 -8.53 -4.77 -8.05
N MET A 62 -8.83 -4.94 -6.77
CA MET A 62 -7.84 -5.14 -5.72
C MET A 62 -8.36 -6.19 -4.74
N VAL A 63 -7.45 -7.08 -4.31
CA VAL A 63 -7.72 -8.07 -3.27
C VAL A 63 -6.65 -7.94 -2.19
N THR A 64 -7.09 -7.81 -0.94
CA THR A 64 -6.22 -7.74 0.24
C THR A 64 -6.33 -9.04 1.02
N ILE A 65 -5.20 -9.70 1.25
CA ILE A 65 -5.13 -10.90 2.09
C ILE A 65 -4.33 -10.57 3.35
N ASN A 66 -4.91 -10.87 4.51
CA ASN A 66 -4.22 -10.78 5.79
C ASN A 66 -4.01 -12.18 6.35
N PHE A 67 -2.80 -12.73 6.19
CA PHE A 67 -2.45 -14.07 6.67
C PHE A 67 -2.47 -14.23 8.20
N GLU A 68 -2.45 -13.15 8.98
CA GLU A 68 -2.65 -13.25 10.43
C GLU A 68 -4.11 -13.52 10.78
N LEU A 69 -5.05 -12.99 9.99
CA LEU A 69 -6.49 -13.18 10.17
C LEU A 69 -7.02 -14.41 9.44
N GLN A 70 -6.41 -14.76 8.30
CA GLN A 70 -6.81 -15.86 7.41
C GLN A 70 -5.61 -16.77 7.10
N PRO A 71 -5.06 -17.48 8.10
CA PRO A 71 -3.88 -18.33 7.92
C PRO A 71 -4.12 -19.46 6.90
N GLU A 72 -5.35 -19.90 6.72
CA GLU A 72 -5.73 -20.89 5.72
C GLU A 72 -5.46 -20.43 4.28
N MET A 73 -5.41 -19.12 4.01
CA MET A 73 -5.13 -18.57 2.68
C MET A 73 -3.67 -18.76 2.25
N ILE A 74 -2.78 -19.13 3.17
CA ILE A 74 -1.38 -19.47 2.83
C ILE A 74 -1.33 -20.59 1.79
N ARG A 75 -2.26 -21.57 1.87
CA ARG A 75 -2.33 -22.70 0.94
C ARG A 75 -2.58 -22.30 -0.52
N CYS A 76 -3.16 -21.13 -0.76
CA CYS A 76 -3.38 -20.62 -2.12
C CYS A 76 -2.06 -20.38 -2.85
N PHE A 77 -0.95 -20.24 -2.12
CA PHE A 77 0.38 -19.97 -2.64
C PHE A 77 1.29 -21.22 -2.65
N ASP A 78 0.75 -22.42 -2.41
CA ASP A 78 1.51 -23.68 -2.50
C ASP A 78 1.99 -23.95 -3.94
N GLN A 79 1.17 -23.56 -4.92
CA GLN A 79 1.55 -23.46 -6.33
C GLN A 79 1.66 -21.97 -6.70
N LEU A 80 2.81 -21.57 -7.24
CA LEU A 80 3.08 -20.19 -7.61
C LEU A 80 2.51 -19.86 -9.01
N ASP A 81 1.31 -20.35 -9.32
CA ASP A 81 0.58 -20.04 -10.54
C ASP A 81 -0.45 -18.92 -10.28
N PRO A 82 -0.35 -17.76 -10.96
CA PRO A 82 -1.26 -16.64 -10.72
C PRO A 82 -2.74 -16.95 -10.98
N THR A 83 -3.05 -17.82 -11.93
CA THR A 83 -4.43 -18.14 -12.31
C THR A 83 -5.09 -18.98 -11.22
N GLU A 84 -4.38 -19.99 -10.73
CA GLU A 84 -4.83 -20.81 -9.60
C GLU A 84 -4.97 -19.98 -8.32
N ILE A 85 -4.02 -19.09 -8.04
CA ILE A 85 -4.09 -18.19 -6.88
C ILE A 85 -5.36 -17.33 -6.95
N ILE A 86 -5.66 -16.70 -8.09
CA ILE A 86 -6.84 -15.84 -8.25
C ILE A 86 -8.14 -16.64 -8.10
N ASN A 87 -8.23 -17.85 -8.64
CA ASN A 87 -9.43 -18.70 -8.52
C ASN A 87 -9.66 -19.23 -7.10
N ALA A 88 -8.61 -19.31 -6.29
CA ALA A 88 -8.67 -19.80 -4.91
C ALA A 88 -9.02 -18.73 -3.88
N ILE A 89 -9.01 -17.44 -4.26
CA ILE A 89 -9.35 -16.30 -3.41
C ILE A 89 -10.79 -15.84 -3.67
#